data_AF-A0AA35WGU8-F1
#
_entry.id   AF-A0AA35WGU8-F1
#
_cell.length_a   1.000
_cell.length_b   1.000
_cell.length_c   1.000
_cell.angle_alpha   90.00
_cell.angle_beta   90.00
_cell.angle_gamma   90.00
#
_symmetry.space_group_name_H-M   'P 1'
#
loop_
_entity.id
_entity.type
_entity.pdbx_description
1 polymer ?
#
loop_
_entity_poly.entity_id
_entity_poly.type
_entity_poly.pdbx_seq_one_letter_code
_entity_poly.pdbx_strand_id
1 'polypeptide(L)'
;KLLYKVCIIHYGYIYTAKHCLTCPYLLHSELVHDDDLTLGFVRLNSLPALHAVQINNGQEYILCFNVVGVYVNQNGNRSRKQELLWHSSPTSFAYLAPYLLVYCESALEIYDVNTAKWIQTIPFRKLHSLSENGCLASSSMSDPPILLYIKKQMDQDAIHIPGLSRKNTDRIRASKRKADPRAQKKALPGKAAISGPTNFTHVEHFGPYQSLNPEEMPVS
;
A
#
# COMPACT_ATOMS: atom_id res chain seq x y z
N LYS A 1 -21.32 10.59 -3.80
CA LYS A 1 -22.36 9.55 -3.64
C LYS A 1 -21.73 8.20 -3.95
N LEU A 2 -21.12 7.55 -2.96
CA LEU A 2 -20.45 6.26 -3.15
C LEU A 2 -21.49 5.15 -3.01
N LEU A 3 -21.79 4.49 -4.14
CA LEU A 3 -22.69 3.34 -4.21
C LEU A 3 -22.03 2.16 -3.49
N TYR A 4 -22.75 1.63 -2.49
CA TYR A 4 -22.42 0.39 -1.79
C TYR A 4 -22.29 -0.77 -2.79
N LYS A 5 -21.24 -1.60 -2.64
CA LYS A 5 -21.06 -2.84 -3.40
C LYS A 5 -21.66 -3.99 -2.59
N VAL A 6 -22.73 -4.60 -3.09
CA VAL A 6 -23.38 -5.78 -2.52
C VAL A 6 -22.83 -7.02 -3.23
N CYS A 7 -22.28 -7.97 -2.45
CA CYS A 7 -21.95 -9.31 -2.93
C CYS A 7 -23.13 -10.24 -2.68
N ILE A 8 -23.53 -11.01 -3.70
CA ILE A 8 -24.54 -12.07 -3.59
C ILE A 8 -23.91 -13.36 -4.14
N ILE A 9 -23.94 -14.44 -3.36
CA ILE A 9 -23.50 -15.78 -3.81
C ILE A 9 -24.73 -16.59 -4.19
N HIS A 10 -24.80 -17.14 -5.41
CA HIS A 10 -25.91 -18.01 -5.81
C HIS A 10 -25.37 -19.23 -6.57
N TYR A 11 -25.75 -20.43 -6.13
CA TYR A 11 -25.35 -21.74 -6.69
C TYR A 11 -23.83 -21.99 -6.85
N GLY A 12 -22.99 -21.53 -5.92
CA GLY A 12 -21.55 -21.78 -5.97
C GLY A 12 -20.79 -20.96 -7.03
N TYR A 13 -21.42 -19.96 -7.65
CA TYR A 13 -20.78 -19.01 -8.55
C TYR A 13 -20.72 -17.61 -7.90
N ILE A 14 -19.52 -17.00 -7.91
CA ILE A 14 -19.33 -15.60 -7.50
C ILE A 14 -19.50 -14.71 -8.74
N TYR A 15 -20.58 -13.93 -8.76
CA TYR A 15 -20.82 -12.96 -9.83
C TYR A 15 -20.27 -11.59 -9.40
N THR A 16 -19.23 -11.12 -10.08
CA THR A 16 -18.76 -9.73 -9.93
C THR A 16 -19.76 -8.79 -10.60
N ALA A 17 -20.34 -7.90 -9.80
CA ALA A 17 -21.37 -6.96 -10.23
C ALA A 17 -20.83 -5.94 -11.25
N LYS A 18 -20.88 -6.30 -12.52
CA LYS A 18 -21.12 -5.33 -13.60
C LYS A 18 -22.57 -5.32 -14.07
N HIS A 19 -23.39 -6.33 -13.76
CA HIS A 19 -24.61 -6.64 -14.55
C HIS A 19 -25.91 -6.95 -13.78
N CYS A 20 -26.07 -6.67 -12.48
CA CYS A 20 -27.30 -7.05 -11.76
C CYS A 20 -27.95 -5.90 -10.99
N LEU A 21 -28.64 -5.01 -11.71
CA LEU A 21 -29.47 -3.93 -11.12
C LEU A 21 -30.98 -4.16 -11.29
N THR A 22 -31.44 -5.39 -11.59
CA THR A 22 -32.88 -5.65 -11.87
C THR A 22 -33.50 -6.83 -11.14
N CYS A 23 -32.84 -7.46 -10.17
CA CYS A 23 -33.35 -8.69 -9.55
C CYS A 23 -33.70 -8.49 -8.06
N PRO A 24 -34.95 -8.11 -7.70
CA PRO A 24 -35.41 -7.98 -6.31
C PRO A 24 -35.57 -9.33 -5.56
N TYR A 25 -35.15 -10.46 -6.15
CA TYR A 25 -35.29 -11.81 -5.57
C TYR A 25 -34.00 -12.40 -4.98
N LEU A 26 -32.87 -11.70 -5.02
CA LEU A 26 -31.56 -12.26 -4.66
C LEU A 26 -31.02 -11.81 -3.29
N LEU A 27 -31.89 -11.35 -2.39
CA LEU A 27 -31.48 -10.76 -1.11
C LEU A 27 -31.18 -11.76 0.03
N HIS A 28 -31.21 -13.07 -0.22
CA HIS A 28 -31.19 -14.08 0.87
C HIS A 28 -30.31 -15.31 0.63
N SER A 29 -29.40 -15.31 -0.34
CA SER A 29 -28.48 -16.43 -0.47
C SER A 29 -27.29 -16.22 0.47
N GLU A 30 -27.42 -16.73 1.69
CA GLU A 30 -26.39 -16.65 2.73
C GLU A 30 -25.06 -17.18 2.17
N LEU A 31 -24.00 -16.37 2.26
CA LEU A 31 -22.66 -16.74 1.80
C LEU A 31 -22.03 -17.84 2.67
N VAL A 32 -22.63 -18.06 3.84
CA VAL A 32 -22.26 -19.00 4.87
C VAL A 32 -23.38 -20.02 4.99
N HIS A 33 -23.04 -21.30 5.07
CA HIS A 33 -24.03 -22.36 5.20
C HIS A 33 -24.70 -22.36 6.58
N ASP A 34 -26.03 -22.57 6.63
CA ASP A 34 -26.83 -22.50 7.85
C ASP A 34 -26.44 -23.55 8.91
N ASP A 35 -26.03 -24.73 8.48
CA ASP A 35 -25.68 -25.82 9.39
C ASP A 35 -24.27 -25.69 10.00
N ASP A 36 -23.46 -24.75 9.52
CA ASP A 36 -22.10 -24.57 10.04
C ASP A 36 -22.09 -23.70 11.30
N LEU A 37 -22.20 -24.38 12.45
CA LEU A 37 -22.15 -23.75 13.77
C LEU A 37 -20.84 -22.98 14.03
N THR A 38 -19.74 -23.32 13.34
CA THR A 38 -18.45 -22.64 13.53
C THR A 38 -18.43 -21.23 12.93
N LEU A 39 -19.37 -20.92 12.03
CA LEU A 39 -19.59 -19.60 11.45
C LEU A 39 -20.85 -18.94 12.00
N GLY A 40 -21.43 -19.49 13.07
CA GLY A 40 -22.63 -18.94 13.71
C GLY A 40 -22.48 -17.48 14.11
N PHE A 41 -21.27 -17.01 14.47
CA PHE A 41 -21.04 -15.60 14.81
C PHE A 41 -21.32 -14.64 13.63
N VAL A 42 -21.11 -15.07 12.37
CA VAL A 42 -21.40 -14.24 11.19
C VAL A 42 -22.91 -14.06 11.06
N ARG A 43 -23.66 -15.16 11.21
CA ARG A 43 -25.12 -15.21 11.06
C ARG A 43 -25.83 -14.52 12.22
N LEU A 44 -25.49 -14.88 13.46
CA LEU A 44 -26.09 -14.34 14.68
C LEU A 44 -25.89 -12.82 14.80
N ASN A 45 -24.77 -12.29 14.30
CA ASN A 45 -24.51 -10.85 14.29
C ASN A 45 -24.87 -10.18 12.95
N SER A 46 -25.45 -10.92 11.99
CA SER A 46 -25.83 -10.44 10.66
C SER A 46 -24.71 -9.62 9.98
N LEU A 47 -23.47 -10.14 10.04
CA LEU A 47 -22.32 -9.41 9.53
C LEU A 47 -22.36 -9.39 7.99
N PRO A 48 -22.33 -8.20 7.35
CA PRO A 48 -22.29 -8.13 5.90
C PRO A 48 -20.90 -8.50 5.41
N ALA A 49 -20.81 -9.42 4.45
CA ALA A 49 -19.57 -9.66 3.74
C ALA A 49 -19.26 -8.45 2.83
N LEU A 50 -18.09 -7.86 3.04
CA LEU A 50 -17.60 -6.70 2.30
C LEU A 50 -16.89 -7.11 1.00
N HIS A 51 -16.28 -8.29 0.99
CA HIS A 51 -15.56 -8.82 -0.17
C HIS A 51 -15.48 -10.34 -0.15
N ALA A 52 -15.31 -10.95 -1.32
CA ALA A 52 -15.05 -12.37 -1.47
C ALA A 52 -13.86 -12.58 -2.40
N VAL A 53 -12.89 -13.38 -1.98
CA VAL A 53 -11.67 -13.67 -2.74
C VAL A 53 -11.62 -15.15 -3.06
N GLN A 54 -11.55 -15.49 -4.35
CA GLN A 54 -11.36 -16.86 -4.81
C GLN A 54 -9.91 -17.30 -4.62
N ILE A 55 -9.71 -18.44 -3.97
CA ILE A 55 -8.40 -19.05 -3.75
C ILE A 55 -8.45 -20.55 -4.08
N ASN A 56 -7.30 -21.21 -3.99
CA ASN A 56 -7.14 -22.65 -4.26
C ASN A 56 -7.87 -23.10 -5.55
N ASN A 57 -7.58 -22.39 -6.65
CA ASN A 57 -8.15 -22.64 -7.98
C ASN A 57 -9.69 -22.68 -8.02
N GLY A 58 -10.38 -21.98 -7.13
CA GLY A 58 -11.84 -21.93 -7.08
C GLY A 58 -12.53 -22.92 -6.20
N GLN A 59 -11.78 -23.76 -5.47
CA GLN A 59 -12.36 -24.69 -4.51
C GLN A 59 -12.65 -24.04 -3.16
N GLU A 60 -12.04 -22.88 -2.90
CA GLU A 60 -12.10 -22.19 -1.63
C GLU A 60 -12.19 -20.68 -1.84
N TYR A 61 -12.82 -19.99 -0.89
CA TYR A 61 -12.97 -18.55 -0.88
C TYR A 61 -12.63 -17.98 0.49
N ILE A 62 -12.15 -16.74 0.52
CA ILE A 62 -12.15 -15.92 1.73
C ILE A 62 -13.33 -14.97 1.68
N LEU A 63 -14.21 -15.03 2.67
CA LEU A 63 -15.21 -14.00 2.91
C LEU A 63 -14.64 -12.97 3.89
N CYS A 64 -14.57 -11.72 3.46
CA CYS A 64 -14.02 -10.62 4.25
C CYS A 64 -15.17 -9.81 4.87
N PHE A 65 -15.23 -9.73 6.20
CA PHE A 65 -16.20 -8.94 6.94
C PHE A 65 -15.61 -7.60 7.39
N ASN A 66 -16.13 -7.00 8.46
CA ASN A 66 -15.60 -5.77 9.08
C ASN A 66 -14.39 -6.02 9.98
N VAL A 67 -14.28 -7.17 10.65
CA VAL A 67 -13.18 -7.49 11.61
C VAL A 67 -12.41 -8.79 11.29
N VAL A 68 -12.97 -9.66 10.44
CA VAL A 68 -12.43 -11.00 10.19
C VAL A 68 -12.62 -11.47 8.74
N GLY A 69 -11.61 -12.18 8.23
CA GLY A 69 -11.68 -12.97 7.01
C GLY A 69 -11.79 -14.46 7.36
N VAL A 70 -12.81 -15.14 6.84
CA VAL A 70 -13.03 -16.57 7.07
C VAL A 70 -12.90 -17.35 5.77
N TYR A 71 -12.41 -18.58 5.87
CA TYR A 71 -12.24 -19.48 4.72
C TYR A 71 -13.48 -20.36 4.58
N VAL A 72 -14.08 -20.37 3.40
CA VAL A 72 -15.23 -21.20 3.08
C VAL A 72 -14.98 -22.01 1.80
N ASN A 73 -15.57 -23.20 1.72
CA ASN A 73 -15.64 -23.95 0.47
C ASN A 73 -16.74 -23.39 -0.45
N GLN A 74 -16.91 -24.01 -1.62
CA GLN A 74 -17.94 -23.64 -2.60
C GLN A 74 -19.38 -23.70 -2.07
N ASN A 75 -19.61 -24.45 -0.99
CA ASN A 75 -20.91 -24.62 -0.35
C ASN A 75 -21.13 -23.62 0.81
N GLY A 76 -20.20 -22.69 1.06
CA GLY A 76 -20.28 -21.74 2.16
C GLY A 76 -19.97 -22.34 3.55
N ASN A 77 -19.50 -23.59 3.61
CA ASN A 77 -19.06 -24.20 4.87
C ASN A 77 -17.60 -23.85 5.11
N ARG A 78 -17.21 -23.73 6.39
CA ARG A 78 -15.85 -23.42 6.82
C ARG A 78 -14.87 -24.46 6.28
N SER A 79 -13.88 -24.00 5.52
CA SER A 79 -12.83 -24.85 4.95
C SER A 79 -11.56 -24.87 5.79
N ARG A 80 -11.31 -23.82 6.60
CA ARG A 80 -10.14 -23.74 7.51
C ARG A 80 -10.53 -23.25 8.89
N LYS A 81 -9.80 -23.73 9.90
CA LYS A 81 -9.97 -23.26 11.28
C LYS A 81 -9.39 -21.86 11.50
N GLN A 82 -8.35 -21.50 10.76
CA GLN A 82 -7.70 -20.19 10.87
C GLN A 82 -8.61 -19.06 10.35
N GLU A 83 -8.37 -17.87 10.87
CA GLU A 83 -9.07 -16.64 10.50
C GLU A 83 -8.05 -15.54 10.24
N LEU A 84 -8.38 -14.63 9.34
CA LEU A 84 -7.60 -13.42 9.10
C LEU A 84 -8.19 -12.29 9.95
N LEU A 85 -7.52 -11.93 11.03
CA LEU A 85 -7.94 -10.81 11.88
C LEU A 85 -7.12 -9.57 11.51
N TRP A 86 -7.80 -8.55 11.01
CA TRP A 86 -7.18 -7.25 10.76
C TRP A 86 -7.32 -6.32 11.95
N HIS A 87 -6.36 -5.42 12.08
CA HIS A 87 -6.25 -4.56 13.25
C HIS A 87 -7.02 -3.24 13.10
N SER A 88 -7.42 -2.88 11.88
CA SER A 88 -8.19 -1.66 11.60
C SER A 88 -9.36 -1.94 10.66
N SER A 89 -10.41 -1.12 10.77
CA SER A 89 -11.61 -1.33 9.96
C SER A 89 -11.29 -1.13 8.46
N PRO A 90 -11.64 -2.10 7.61
CA PRO A 90 -11.32 -2.08 6.20
C PRO A 90 -12.24 -1.15 5.44
N THR A 91 -11.66 -0.33 4.57
CA THR A 91 -12.38 0.49 3.59
C THR A 91 -12.57 -0.24 2.26
N SER A 92 -11.59 -1.08 1.88
CA SER A 92 -11.67 -1.94 0.71
C SER A 92 -10.65 -3.08 0.82
N PHE A 93 -10.82 -4.08 -0.03
CA PHE A 93 -9.94 -5.24 -0.13
C PHE A 93 -9.45 -5.39 -1.55
N ALA A 94 -8.27 -5.98 -1.70
CA ALA A 94 -7.77 -6.45 -2.99
C ALA A 94 -6.95 -7.72 -2.82
N TYR A 95 -6.92 -8.56 -3.85
CA TYR A 95 -6.16 -9.81 -3.84
C TYR A 95 -4.99 -9.74 -4.82
N LEU A 96 -3.79 -9.72 -4.25
CA LEU A 96 -2.53 -9.81 -4.97
C LEU A 96 -1.88 -11.14 -4.63
N ALA A 97 -2.44 -12.22 -5.18
CA ALA A 97 -2.12 -13.61 -4.84
C ALA A 97 -0.62 -13.83 -4.56
N PRO A 98 -0.20 -14.40 -3.42
CA PRO A 98 -1.04 -15.01 -2.39
C PRO A 98 -1.47 -14.02 -1.28
N TYR A 99 -1.33 -12.72 -1.48
CA TYR A 99 -1.56 -11.73 -0.44
C TYR A 99 -2.94 -11.10 -0.52
N LEU A 100 -3.61 -11.01 0.62
CA LEU A 100 -4.78 -10.16 0.82
C LEU A 100 -4.30 -8.78 1.27
N LEU A 101 -4.70 -7.77 0.51
CA LEU A 101 -4.45 -6.36 0.79
C LEU A 101 -5.69 -5.78 1.45
N VAL A 102 -5.56 -5.34 2.69
CA VAL A 102 -6.64 -4.73 3.48
C VAL A 102 -6.37 -3.24 3.56
N TYR A 103 -7.12 -2.45 2.79
CA TYR A 103 -6.99 -0.99 2.77
C TYR A 103 -7.79 -0.40 3.91
N CYS A 104 -7.11 0.26 4.85
CA CYS A 104 -7.71 0.94 6.00
C CYS A 104 -7.57 2.45 5.84
N GLU A 105 -8.22 3.24 6.71
CA GLU A 105 -8.17 4.71 6.61
C GLU A 105 -6.73 5.27 6.75
N SER A 106 -5.93 4.65 7.62
CA SER A 106 -4.58 5.11 7.99
C SER A 106 -3.48 4.09 7.74
N ALA A 107 -3.79 2.95 7.12
CA ALA A 107 -2.82 1.90 6.85
C ALA A 107 -3.24 1.01 5.68
N LEU A 108 -2.27 0.31 5.11
CA LEU A 108 -2.46 -0.87 4.29
C LEU A 108 -1.94 -2.07 5.06
N GLU A 109 -2.81 -3.03 5.38
CA GLU A 109 -2.42 -4.27 6.04
C GLU A 109 -2.29 -5.38 5.01
N ILE A 110 -1.26 -6.21 5.15
CA ILE A 110 -0.94 -7.26 4.18
C ILE A 110 -0.93 -8.60 4.90
N TYR A 111 -1.74 -9.53 4.41
CA TYR A 111 -1.87 -10.87 4.97
C TYR A 111 -1.52 -11.93 3.93
N ASP A 112 -0.84 -12.97 4.36
CA ASP A 112 -0.66 -14.18 3.57
C ASP A 112 -1.88 -15.09 3.77
N VAL A 113 -2.61 -15.30 2.67
CA VAL A 113 -3.84 -16.09 2.63
C VAL A 113 -3.58 -17.59 2.83
N ASN A 114 -2.41 -18.08 2.46
CA ASN A 114 -2.11 -19.50 2.62
C ASN A 114 -1.85 -19.85 4.08
N THR A 115 -1.13 -18.97 4.78
CA THR A 115 -0.72 -19.21 6.18
C THR A 115 -1.63 -18.55 7.21
N ALA A 116 -2.57 -17.70 6.77
CA ALA A 116 -3.40 -16.83 7.59
C ALA A 116 -2.59 -15.92 8.53
N LYS A 117 -1.37 -15.53 8.11
CA LYS A 117 -0.49 -14.68 8.91
C LYS A 117 -0.51 -13.23 8.42
N TRP A 118 -0.52 -12.31 9.37
CA TRP A 118 -0.14 -10.94 9.12
C TRP A 118 1.33 -10.89 8.68
N ILE A 119 1.60 -10.14 7.61
CA ILE A 119 2.95 -9.97 7.05
C ILE A 119 3.50 -8.61 7.46
N GLN A 120 2.77 -7.55 7.16
CA GLN A 120 3.18 -6.19 7.50
C GLN A 120 2.02 -5.20 7.42
N THR A 121 2.25 -4.03 8.02
CA THR A 121 1.37 -2.87 7.95
C THR A 121 2.16 -1.69 7.40
N ILE A 122 1.67 -1.08 6.33
CA ILE A 122 2.29 0.09 5.71
C ILE A 122 1.46 1.31 6.08
N PRO A 123 2.01 2.27 6.87
CA PRO A 123 1.26 3.44 7.28
C PRO A 123 1.04 4.39 6.09
N PHE A 124 -0.21 4.54 5.67
CA PHE A 124 -0.63 5.48 4.62
C PHE A 124 -2.05 5.95 4.88
N ARG A 125 -2.27 7.27 4.81
CA ARG A 125 -3.61 7.84 4.99
C ARG A 125 -4.33 7.98 3.67
N LYS A 126 -5.64 7.70 3.69
CA LYS A 126 -6.56 7.85 2.55
C LYS A 126 -6.04 7.18 1.28
N LEU A 127 -5.53 5.97 1.44
CA LEU A 127 -5.07 5.17 0.31
C LEU A 127 -6.29 4.54 -0.38
N HIS A 128 -6.41 4.73 -1.68
CA HIS A 128 -7.47 4.13 -2.48
C HIS A 128 -6.88 3.27 -3.59
N SER A 129 -7.35 2.03 -3.71
CA SER A 129 -6.93 1.11 -4.78
C SER A 129 -7.40 1.62 -6.15
N LEU A 130 -6.49 1.66 -7.11
CA LEU A 130 -6.76 2.06 -8.50
C LEU A 130 -6.89 0.86 -9.44
N SER A 131 -6.46 -0.33 -9.02
CA SER A 131 -6.56 -1.57 -9.78
C SER A 131 -7.36 -2.64 -9.04
N GLU A 132 -7.92 -3.60 -9.77
CA GLU A 132 -8.71 -4.69 -9.19
C GLU A 132 -7.89 -5.60 -8.26
N ASN A 133 -6.65 -5.89 -8.64
CA ASN A 133 -5.70 -6.66 -7.82
C ASN A 133 -5.03 -5.81 -6.71
N GLY A 134 -5.28 -4.50 -6.67
CA GLY A 134 -4.72 -3.58 -5.68
C GLY A 134 -3.22 -3.36 -5.75
N CYS A 135 -2.55 -3.68 -6.86
CA CYS A 135 -1.14 -3.36 -7.02
C CYS A 135 -0.88 -1.86 -7.28
N LEU A 136 -1.89 -1.10 -7.70
CA LEU A 136 -1.80 0.35 -7.89
C LEU A 136 -2.74 1.04 -6.92
N ALA A 137 -2.25 2.08 -6.25
CA ALA A 137 -3.06 2.87 -5.33
C ALA A 137 -2.65 4.35 -5.36
N SER A 138 -3.55 5.24 -4.95
CA SER A 138 -3.28 6.67 -4.79
C SER A 138 -3.62 7.15 -3.39
N SER A 139 -2.80 8.03 -2.84
CA SER A 139 -3.12 8.81 -1.65
C SER A 139 -3.38 10.26 -2.02
N SER A 140 -4.56 10.77 -1.68
CA SER A 140 -4.97 12.15 -1.92
C SER A 140 -4.57 13.11 -0.79
N MET A 141 -3.59 12.74 0.04
CA MET A 141 -3.15 13.54 1.20
C MET A 141 -2.04 14.54 0.88
N SER A 142 -1.59 14.56 -0.37
CA SER A 142 -0.54 15.43 -0.87
C SER A 142 -1.00 16.06 -2.18
N ASP A 143 -0.43 17.22 -2.48
CA ASP A 143 -0.57 17.88 -3.78
C ASP A 143 0.85 18.08 -4.36
N PRO A 144 1.24 17.33 -5.41
CA PRO A 144 0.43 16.36 -6.16
C PRO A 144 0.16 15.06 -5.36
N PRO A 145 -0.91 14.30 -5.70
CA PRO A 145 -1.23 13.04 -5.03
C PRO A 145 -0.12 12.00 -5.23
N ILE A 146 0.16 11.22 -4.18
CA ILE A 146 1.17 10.17 -4.22
C ILE A 146 0.58 8.90 -4.83
N LEU A 147 1.27 8.34 -5.82
CA LEU A 147 0.96 7.04 -6.42
C LEU A 147 1.87 5.96 -5.85
N LEU A 148 1.28 4.82 -5.50
CA LEU A 148 1.96 3.65 -4.96
C LEU A 148 1.84 2.50 -5.94
N TYR A 149 2.95 1.80 -6.14
CA TYR A 149 2.98 0.51 -6.80
C TYR A 149 3.41 -0.54 -5.78
N ILE A 150 2.48 -1.45 -5.48
CA ILE A 150 2.67 -2.58 -4.57
C ILE A 150 3.01 -3.78 -5.44
N LYS A 151 4.18 -4.35 -5.18
CA LYS A 151 4.67 -5.54 -5.87
C LYS A 151 5.26 -6.53 -4.90
N LYS A 152 5.42 -7.77 -5.33
CA LYS A 152 6.18 -8.74 -4.56
C LYS A 152 7.66 -8.42 -4.68
N GLN A 153 8.41 -8.67 -3.63
CA GLN A 153 9.85 -8.44 -3.62
C GLN A 153 10.59 -9.24 -4.72
N MET A 154 10.07 -10.42 -5.07
CA MET A 154 10.66 -11.28 -6.11
C MET A 154 10.31 -10.84 -7.54
N ASP A 155 9.36 -9.91 -7.72
CA ASP A 155 9.01 -9.41 -9.05
C ASP A 155 10.09 -8.42 -9.54
N GLN A 156 10.50 -8.56 -10.80
CA GLN A 156 11.50 -7.68 -11.43
C GLN A 156 11.11 -6.19 -11.25
N ASP A 157 12.10 -5.33 -11.05
CA ASP A 157 11.90 -3.88 -10.81
C ASP A 157 11.29 -3.10 -12.00
N ALA A 158 11.18 -3.73 -13.17
CA ALA A 158 10.66 -3.07 -14.36
C ALA A 158 9.12 -3.02 -14.36
N ILE A 159 8.55 -1.83 -14.08
CA ILE A 159 7.15 -1.54 -14.40
C ILE A 159 7.05 -1.37 -15.92
N HIS A 160 6.47 -2.35 -16.61
CA HIS A 160 6.23 -2.23 -18.04
C HIS A 160 4.96 -1.41 -18.29
N ILE A 161 5.10 -0.18 -18.79
CA ILE A 161 3.97 0.67 -19.17
C ILE A 161 3.72 0.52 -20.68
N PRO A 162 2.64 -0.17 -21.11
CA PRO A 162 2.32 -0.30 -22.53
C PRO A 162 2.11 1.09 -23.15
N GLY A 163 2.75 1.37 -24.30
CA GLY A 163 2.66 2.65 -25.00
C GLY A 163 3.78 3.66 -24.71
N LEU A 164 4.60 3.44 -23.68
CA LEU A 164 5.87 4.16 -23.45
C LEU A 164 7.08 3.37 -23.99
N SER A 165 6.89 2.59 -25.06
CA SER A 165 8.00 1.97 -25.78
C SER A 165 8.85 3.07 -26.41
N ARG A 166 9.92 3.43 -25.69
CA ARG A 166 10.90 4.42 -26.08
C ARG A 166 11.61 3.97 -27.36
N LYS A 167 11.10 4.37 -28.52
CA LYS A 167 11.93 4.51 -29.72
C LYS A 167 12.84 5.75 -29.68
N ASN A 168 13.06 6.38 -28.51
CA ASN A 168 13.88 7.60 -28.44
C ASN A 168 14.51 7.92 -27.07
N THR A 169 15.10 6.94 -26.37
CA THR A 169 15.91 7.21 -25.16
C THR A 169 17.40 6.96 -25.32
N ASP A 170 17.95 7.39 -26.45
CA ASP A 170 19.40 7.56 -26.61
C ASP A 170 19.87 9.02 -26.46
N ARG A 171 19.11 9.87 -25.75
CA ARG A 171 19.49 11.29 -25.56
C ARG A 171 19.46 11.82 -24.13
N ILE A 172 19.53 10.95 -23.13
CA ILE A 172 20.09 11.36 -21.83
C ILE A 172 21.41 10.60 -21.67
N ARG A 173 22.37 10.93 -22.54
CA ARG A 173 23.77 10.66 -22.25
C ARG A 173 24.10 11.48 -21.02
N ALA A 174 24.25 10.77 -19.90
CA ALA A 174 25.12 11.19 -18.82
C ALA A 174 26.35 11.87 -19.44
N SER A 175 26.59 13.13 -19.06
CA SER A 175 27.80 13.87 -19.41
C SER A 175 28.99 13.21 -18.70
N LYS A 176 29.36 12.00 -19.13
CA LYS A 176 30.69 11.44 -18.92
C LYS A 176 31.59 12.24 -19.85
N ARG A 177 32.17 13.33 -19.32
CA ARG A 177 33.37 13.95 -19.88
C ARG A 177 34.45 12.87 -19.93
N LYS A 178 34.54 12.15 -21.05
CA LYS A 178 35.73 11.36 -21.38
C LYS A 178 36.81 12.38 -21.76
N ALA A 179 37.82 12.50 -20.91
CA ALA A 179 39.03 13.23 -21.22
C ALA A 179 39.76 12.48 -22.34
N ASP A 180 40.01 13.16 -23.45
CA ASP A 180 40.88 12.70 -24.53
C ASP A 180 42.31 13.21 -24.25
N PRO A 181 43.33 12.33 -24.13
CA PRO A 181 44.70 12.72 -23.85
C PRO A 181 45.46 12.99 -25.16
N ARG A 182 45.06 13.99 -25.96
CA ARG A 182 45.88 14.43 -27.10
C ARG A 182 45.55 15.83 -27.61
N ALA A 183 45.85 16.83 -26.80
CA ALA A 183 46.08 18.19 -27.30
C ALA A 183 47.26 18.82 -26.53
N GLN A 184 48.46 18.63 -27.07
CA GLN A 184 49.67 19.29 -26.62
C GLN A 184 49.74 20.71 -27.20
N LYS A 185 50.07 21.66 -26.31
CA LYS A 185 50.88 22.87 -26.52
C LYS A 185 50.24 24.08 -27.24
N LYS A 186 49.99 25.13 -26.45
CA LYS A 186 50.78 26.39 -26.45
C LYS A 186 50.45 27.22 -25.19
N ALA A 187 51.46 27.50 -24.36
CA ALA A 187 51.46 28.49 -23.28
C ALA A 187 51.87 29.87 -23.89
N LEU A 188 51.55 31.09 -23.42
CA LEU A 188 51.59 31.85 -22.13
C LEU A 188 50.91 33.24 -22.39
N PRO A 189 50.90 34.26 -21.50
CA PRO A 189 50.84 34.33 -20.02
C PRO A 189 49.78 35.35 -19.48
N GLY A 190 49.35 35.21 -18.23
CA GLY A 190 48.74 36.36 -17.52
C GLY A 190 47.90 36.05 -16.29
N LYS A 191 48.54 36.10 -15.11
CA LYS A 191 48.00 36.25 -13.73
C LYS A 191 47.39 35.01 -13.05
N ALA A 192 48.17 34.48 -12.10
CA ALA A 192 47.72 33.71 -10.93
C ALA A 192 47.00 34.66 -9.94
N ALA A 193 46.24 34.30 -8.91
CA ALA A 193 45.76 33.06 -8.29
C ALA A 193 44.66 33.50 -7.30
N ILE A 194 43.62 32.71 -7.06
CA ILE A 194 42.97 32.67 -5.74
C ILE A 194 42.46 31.23 -5.52
N SER A 195 43.23 30.44 -4.77
CA SER A 195 42.77 29.16 -4.23
C SER A 195 41.65 29.42 -3.23
N GLY A 196 40.51 28.74 -3.39
CA GLY A 196 39.45 28.72 -2.38
C GLY A 196 40.00 28.22 -1.03
N PRO A 197 39.45 28.69 0.10
CA PRO A 197 40.09 28.56 1.40
C PRO A 197 40.22 27.10 1.84
N THR A 198 41.43 26.74 2.25
CA THR A 198 41.75 25.55 3.04
C THR A 198 41.56 25.87 4.52
N ASN A 199 40.69 25.10 5.18
CA ASN A 199 40.46 24.96 6.62
C ASN A 199 39.18 25.61 7.20
N PHE A 200 38.47 24.83 8.03
CA PHE A 200 37.23 25.17 8.72
C PHE A 200 37.54 25.63 10.15
N THR A 201 37.03 26.80 10.54
CA THR A 201 37.07 27.27 11.92
C THR A 201 35.64 27.25 12.48
N HIS A 202 35.44 26.56 13.60
CA HIS A 202 34.19 26.52 14.35
C HIS A 202 33.93 27.89 14.98
N VAL A 203 32.75 28.48 14.76
CA VAL A 203 32.33 29.74 15.40
C VAL A 203 31.37 29.39 16.53
N GLU A 204 31.82 29.55 17.77
CA GLU A 204 30.94 29.56 18.95
C GLU A 204 30.27 30.93 19.08
N HIS A 205 28.95 30.93 19.20
CA HIS A 205 28.15 32.12 19.40
C HIS A 205 28.14 32.47 20.90
N PHE A 206 28.93 33.46 21.30
CA PHE A 206 28.76 34.15 22.58
C PHE A 206 27.86 35.36 22.37
N GLY A 207 26.63 35.29 22.86
CA GLY A 207 25.70 36.43 22.90
C GLY A 207 26.13 37.43 23.98
N PRO A 208 25.87 38.73 23.80
CA PRO A 208 26.42 39.76 24.67
C PRO A 208 25.51 39.97 25.89
N TYR A 209 25.70 39.21 26.97
CA TYR A 209 25.28 39.66 28.30
C TYR A 209 26.33 39.25 29.34
N GLN A 210 27.04 40.27 29.80
CA GLN A 210 27.99 40.23 30.90
C GLN A 210 27.25 39.98 32.23
N SER A 211 27.67 38.92 32.92
CA SER A 211 27.73 38.73 34.37
C SER A 211 26.83 39.57 35.29
N LEU A 212 25.84 38.92 35.91
CA LEU A 212 25.39 39.25 37.26
C LEU A 212 25.58 38.02 38.16
N ASN A 213 26.27 38.26 39.27
CA ASN A 213 26.76 37.28 40.24
C ASN A 213 25.61 36.76 41.12
N PRO A 214 25.50 35.46 41.42
CA PRO A 214 24.44 34.91 42.26
C PRO A 214 24.84 34.92 43.75
N GLU A 215 24.82 36.09 44.38
CA GLU A 215 24.78 36.22 45.84
C GLU A 215 23.93 37.45 46.19
N GLU A 216 22.60 37.25 46.20
CA GLU A 216 21.63 38.01 47.02
C GLU A 216 20.21 37.44 46.74
N MET A 217 19.74 36.56 47.63
CA MET A 217 18.35 36.06 47.68
C MET A 217 17.41 37.16 48.24
N PRO A 218 16.07 37.02 48.17
CA PRO A 218 15.41 36.26 49.24
C PRO A 218 14.21 35.41 48.80
N VAL A 219 13.91 34.50 49.72
CA VAL A 219 12.82 33.54 49.80
C VAL A 219 11.48 34.24 50.04
N SER A 220 10.44 33.81 49.31
CA SER A 220 9.05 33.65 49.78
C SER A 220 8.21 32.92 48.74
#